data_AF-A0A7G9R9M5-F1
#
_entry.id   AF-A0A7G9R9M5-F1
#
_cell.length_a   1.000
_cell.length_b   1.000
_cell.length_c   1.000
_cell.angle_alpha   90.00
_cell.angle_beta   90.00
_cell.angle_gamma   90.00
#
_symmetry.space_group_name_H-M   'P 1'
#
loop_
_entity.id
_entity.type
_entity.pdbx_description
1 polymer ?
#
loop_
_entity_poly.entity_id
_entity_poly.type
_entity_poly.pdbx_seq_one_letter_code
_entity_poly.pdbx_strand_id
1 'polypeptide(L)'
;MRGRALVGLVLWPLTTVLAFGAGYLGLSAVVTTVRLDGPGRPVDALTAPRTPTVADRAALRVDRLIERHGCWSGEAPADLAGGLPLHAVVTLPGRRPAFVDSGVGFDLWTGVRAGRLHAFCR
;
A
#
# COMPACT_ATOMS: atom_id res chain seq x y z
N MET A 1 43.43 -37.43 -6.80
CA MET A 1 42.19 -37.70 -6.04
C MET A 1 41.03 -37.06 -6.82
N ARG A 2 40.23 -37.91 -7.48
CA ARG A 2 38.95 -37.60 -8.18
C ARG A 2 37.84 -37.65 -7.11
N GLY A 3 36.70 -36.97 -7.10
CA GLY A 3 36.02 -36.03 -7.98
C GLY A 3 34.58 -35.80 -7.46
N ARG A 4 33.95 -34.71 -7.94
CA ARG A 4 32.50 -34.45 -8.11
C ARG A 4 31.59 -34.23 -6.88
N ALA A 5 30.97 -33.04 -6.92
CA ALA A 5 29.78 -32.60 -6.19
C ALA A 5 28.51 -33.41 -6.56
N LEU A 6 27.47 -33.34 -5.71
CA LEU A 6 26.11 -32.87 -6.06
C LEU A 6 25.07 -33.14 -4.94
N VAL A 7 24.26 -32.10 -4.70
CA VAL A 7 22.81 -32.14 -4.48
C VAL A 7 22.30 -32.52 -3.08
N GLY A 8 22.10 -31.46 -2.28
CA GLY A 8 21.07 -31.44 -1.24
C GLY A 8 19.69 -31.49 -1.90
N LEU A 9 18.93 -32.52 -1.53
CA LEU A 9 17.62 -32.82 -2.08
C LEU A 9 16.56 -31.99 -1.35
N VAL A 10 16.02 -31.02 -2.10
CA VAL A 10 14.90 -30.14 -1.76
C VAL A 10 13.65 -31.00 -1.56
N LEU A 11 13.13 -31.08 -0.33
CA LEU A 11 11.81 -31.66 -0.04
C LEU A 11 10.74 -30.56 -0.17
N TRP A 12 10.20 -30.43 -1.39
CA TRP A 12 8.92 -29.78 -1.66
C TRP A 12 7.77 -30.73 -1.29
N PRO A 13 6.79 -30.34 -0.46
CA PRO A 13 5.47 -30.92 -0.57
C PRO A 13 4.66 -30.11 -1.61
N LEU A 14 4.68 -30.62 -2.85
CA LEU A 14 3.55 -30.50 -3.76
C LEU A 14 2.36 -31.21 -3.12
N THR A 15 1.31 -30.48 -2.75
CA THR A 15 0.00 -31.14 -2.60
C THR A 15 -1.16 -30.17 -2.87
N THR A 16 -1.84 -30.50 -3.96
CA THR A 16 -3.29 -30.46 -4.15
C THR A 16 -3.90 -29.15 -4.66
N VAL A 17 -3.92 -29.07 -5.99
CA VAL A 17 -4.83 -28.24 -6.78
C VAL A 17 -6.05 -29.10 -7.21
N LEU A 18 -7.22 -28.44 -7.28
CA LEU A 18 -8.49 -28.77 -7.99
C LEU A 18 -9.56 -29.64 -7.30
N ALA A 19 -10.71 -29.01 -7.04
CA ALA A 19 -11.99 -29.42 -7.64
C ALA A 19 -13.02 -28.26 -7.60
N PHE A 20 -13.26 -27.65 -8.76
CA PHE A 20 -14.45 -26.86 -9.07
C PHE A 20 -15.65 -27.82 -9.19
N GLY A 21 -16.79 -27.49 -8.57
CA GLY A 21 -18.02 -28.27 -8.67
C GLY A 21 -19.26 -27.41 -8.46
N ALA A 22 -20.09 -27.36 -9.49
CA ALA A 22 -21.33 -26.62 -9.65
C ALA A 22 -22.33 -26.72 -8.47
N GLY A 23 -22.96 -25.59 -8.15
CA GLY A 23 -24.15 -25.51 -7.30
C GLY A 23 -25.03 -24.33 -7.74
N TYR A 24 -25.76 -24.52 -8.82
CA TYR A 24 -26.83 -23.65 -9.28
C TYR A 24 -28.07 -23.86 -8.39
N LEU A 25 -28.80 -22.76 -8.16
CA LEU A 25 -30.21 -22.65 -7.71
C LEU A 25 -30.52 -22.82 -6.21
N GLY A 26 -30.98 -21.69 -5.66
CA GLY A 26 -32.14 -21.67 -4.79
C GLY A 26 -31.84 -21.58 -3.31
N LEU A 27 -31.98 -20.38 -2.73
CA LEU A 27 -32.60 -20.32 -1.42
C LEU A 27 -33.38 -19.00 -1.28
N SER A 28 -34.69 -19.19 -1.17
CA SER A 28 -35.75 -18.22 -1.02
C SER A 28 -35.50 -17.25 0.12
N ALA A 29 -36.00 -16.03 -0.04
CA ALA A 29 -36.14 -15.04 1.02
C ALA A 29 -37.04 -15.58 2.14
N VAL A 30 -36.44 -16.26 3.11
CA VAL A 30 -37.08 -16.48 4.40
C VAL A 30 -36.72 -15.28 5.27
N VAL A 31 -37.65 -14.32 5.31
CA VAL A 31 -37.71 -13.31 6.36
C VAL A 31 -38.11 -14.06 7.63
N THR A 32 -37.13 -14.66 8.30
CA THR A 32 -37.28 -15.08 9.69
C THR A 32 -37.20 -13.83 10.54
N THR A 33 -38.32 -13.48 11.15
CA THR A 33 -38.42 -12.52 12.24
C THR A 33 -37.52 -13.01 13.37
N VAL A 34 -36.30 -12.46 13.44
CA VAL A 34 -35.35 -12.73 14.52
C VAL A 34 -35.99 -12.24 15.81
N ARG A 35 -36.42 -13.18 16.66
CA ARG A 35 -36.69 -12.89 18.07
C ARG A 35 -35.37 -12.52 18.74
N LEU A 36 -35.28 -11.27 19.16
CA LEU A 36 -34.26 -10.78 20.08
C LEU A 36 -34.50 -11.42 21.45
N ASP A 37 -33.80 -12.51 21.72
CA ASP A 37 -33.60 -12.97 23.10
C ASP A 37 -32.15 -13.43 23.25
N GLY A 38 -31.34 -12.51 23.76
CA GLY A 38 -29.92 -12.70 24.01
C GLY A 38 -29.38 -11.48 24.74
N PRO A 39 -28.61 -11.66 25.83
CA PRO A 39 -27.99 -10.54 26.53
C PRO A 39 -27.10 -9.81 25.52
N GLY A 40 -27.38 -8.51 25.34
CA GLY A 40 -26.81 -7.67 24.29
C GLY A 40 -25.30 -7.86 24.18
N ARG A 41 -24.86 -8.62 23.17
CA ARG A 41 -23.54 -8.42 22.59
C ARG A 41 -23.58 -7.01 21.99
N PRO A 42 -22.67 -6.10 22.35
CA PRO A 42 -22.68 -4.76 21.80
C PRO A 42 -22.40 -4.85 20.29
N VAL A 43 -23.45 -4.68 19.51
CA VAL A 43 -23.39 -4.46 18.05
C VAL A 43 -23.05 -3.00 17.71
N ASP A 44 -22.72 -2.18 18.70
CA ASP A 44 -22.38 -0.75 18.56
C ASP A 44 -20.88 -0.44 18.52
N ALA A 45 -20.00 -1.42 18.28
CA ALA A 45 -18.63 -1.14 17.85
C ALA A 45 -18.54 -0.85 16.33
N LEU A 46 -19.64 -0.43 15.72
CA LEU A 46 -19.67 0.19 14.39
C LEU A 46 -18.99 1.56 14.49
N THR A 47 -17.68 1.57 14.24
CA THR A 47 -16.92 2.74 13.76
C THR A 47 -17.24 4.04 14.50
N ALA A 48 -16.85 4.15 15.77
CA ALA A 48 -16.71 5.48 16.37
C ALA A 48 -15.82 6.33 15.44
N PRO A 49 -16.21 7.58 15.09
CA PRO A 49 -15.39 8.45 14.27
C PRO A 49 -14.00 8.58 14.91
N ARG A 50 -12.98 7.99 14.27
CA ARG A 50 -11.61 8.13 14.73
C ARG A 50 -11.17 9.55 14.41
N THR A 51 -10.70 10.27 15.42
CA THR A 51 -10.03 11.56 15.17
C THR A 51 -8.77 11.27 14.35
N PRO A 52 -8.56 11.94 13.20
CA PRO A 52 -7.38 11.70 12.38
C PRO A 52 -6.13 12.00 13.19
N THR A 53 -5.18 11.06 13.16
CA THR A 53 -3.89 11.17 13.83
C THR A 53 -2.99 12.18 13.11
N VAL A 54 -1.84 12.51 13.69
CA VAL A 54 -0.82 13.32 13.01
C VAL A 54 -0.31 12.62 11.74
N ALA A 55 -0.17 11.29 11.79
CA ALA A 55 0.24 10.49 10.64
C ALA A 55 -0.80 10.55 9.52
N ASP A 56 -2.10 10.43 9.85
CA ASP A 56 -3.18 10.51 8.87
C ASP A 56 -3.20 11.87 8.17
N ARG A 57 -3.05 12.96 8.93
CA ARG A 57 -2.97 14.31 8.36
C ARG A 57 -1.73 14.51 7.49
N ALA A 58 -0.61 13.88 7.84
CA ALA A 58 0.60 13.90 7.03
C ALA A 58 0.40 13.14 5.71
N ALA A 59 -0.20 11.95 5.75
CA ALA A 59 -0.54 11.16 4.57
C ALA A 59 -1.49 11.93 3.63
N LEU A 60 -2.58 12.46 4.16
CA LEU A 60 -3.52 13.29 3.38
C LEU A 60 -2.86 14.52 2.75
N ARG A 61 -1.83 15.09 3.39
CA ARG A 61 -1.07 16.20 2.81
C ARG A 61 -0.18 15.73 1.67
N VAL A 62 0.45 14.56 1.80
CA VAL A 62 1.25 13.94 0.72
C VAL A 62 0.35 13.69 -0.49
N ASP A 63 -0.79 13.04 -0.29
CA ASP A 63 -1.74 12.73 -1.37
C ASP A 63 -2.18 14.00 -2.12
N ARG A 64 -2.55 15.05 -1.37
CA ARG A 64 -2.90 16.35 -1.96
C ARG A 64 -1.77 17.01 -2.74
N LEU A 65 -0.51 16.82 -2.33
CA LEU A 65 0.65 17.36 -3.05
C LEU A 65 0.90 16.55 -4.33
N ILE A 66 0.80 15.22 -4.25
CA ILE A 66 0.95 14.32 -5.39
C ILE A 66 -0.10 14.62 -6.46
N GLU A 67 -1.37 14.71 -6.06
CA GLU A 67 -2.49 15.03 -6.96
C GLU A 67 -2.32 16.41 -7.59
N ARG A 68 -2.01 17.43 -6.78
CA ARG A 68 -1.89 18.82 -7.25
C ARG A 68 -0.76 19.02 -8.27
N HIS A 69 0.35 18.31 -8.12
CA HIS A 69 1.54 18.51 -8.93
C HIS A 69 1.77 17.39 -9.97
N GLY A 70 0.83 16.46 -10.11
CA GLY A 70 0.91 15.37 -11.09
C GLY A 70 2.16 14.50 -10.89
N CYS A 71 2.46 14.16 -9.63
CA CYS A 71 3.64 13.40 -9.27
C CYS A 71 3.46 11.90 -9.52
N TRP A 72 4.56 11.18 -9.66
CA TRP A 72 4.61 9.73 -9.80
C TRP A 72 5.60 9.10 -8.82
N SER A 73 5.36 7.84 -8.49
CA SER A 73 6.26 7.01 -7.69
C SER A 73 6.59 5.73 -8.46
N GLY A 74 7.86 5.36 -8.53
CA GLY A 74 8.31 4.19 -9.32
C GLY A 74 8.66 4.58 -10.75
N GLU A 75 8.14 3.83 -11.72
CA GLU A 75 8.42 4.05 -13.14
C GLU A 75 7.86 5.39 -13.61
N ALA A 76 8.63 6.09 -14.45
CA ALA A 76 8.20 7.37 -15.00
C ALA A 76 7.07 7.17 -16.03
N PRO A 77 6.08 8.07 -16.09
CA PRO A 77 5.13 8.13 -17.20
C PRO A 77 5.85 8.14 -18.55
N ALA A 78 5.26 7.49 -19.57
CA ALA A 78 5.90 7.33 -20.88
C ALA A 78 6.26 8.67 -21.56
N ASP A 79 5.48 9.73 -21.30
CA ASP A 79 5.73 11.08 -21.79
C ASP A 79 6.91 11.78 -21.10
N LEU A 80 7.37 11.25 -19.97
CA LEU A 80 8.52 11.72 -19.20
C LEU A 80 9.66 10.69 -19.15
N ALA A 81 9.52 9.57 -19.86
CA ALA A 81 10.55 8.55 -19.90
C ALA A 81 11.84 9.13 -20.49
N GLY A 82 12.93 9.08 -19.71
CA GLY A 82 14.21 9.69 -20.05
C GLY A 82 14.34 11.19 -19.69
N GLY A 83 13.28 11.82 -19.20
CA GLY A 83 13.33 13.16 -18.62
C GLY A 83 13.75 13.15 -17.15
N LEU A 84 14.45 14.19 -16.70
CA LEU A 84 14.75 14.38 -15.28
C LEU A 84 13.55 15.05 -14.59
N PRO A 85 13.10 14.53 -13.42
CA PRO A 85 12.11 15.23 -12.62
C PRO A 85 12.66 16.56 -12.13
N LEU A 86 11.84 17.61 -12.12
CA LEU A 86 12.23 18.94 -11.64
C LEU A 86 11.92 19.11 -10.14
N HIS A 87 10.93 18.37 -9.63
CA HIS A 87 10.50 18.50 -8.24
C HIS A 87 10.26 17.14 -7.57
N ALA A 88 10.10 17.16 -6.25
CA ALA A 88 9.78 16.00 -5.43
C ALA A 88 8.86 16.36 -4.26
N VAL A 89 8.03 15.40 -3.84
CA VAL A 89 7.29 15.46 -2.58
C VAL A 89 8.05 14.67 -1.52
N VAL A 90 8.45 15.34 -0.45
CA VAL A 90 9.31 14.76 0.60
C VAL A 90 8.81 15.10 1.99
N THR A 91 9.19 14.27 2.98
CA THR A 91 9.10 14.60 4.40
C THR A 91 10.50 14.54 5.01
N LEU A 92 11.00 15.69 5.45
CA LEU A 92 12.26 15.80 6.19
C LEU A 92 12.04 15.60 7.70
N PRO A 93 13.08 15.19 8.47
CA PRO A 93 12.96 15.00 9.92
C PRO A 93 12.42 16.25 10.63
N GLY A 94 11.38 16.07 11.45
CA GLY A 94 10.73 17.16 12.20
C GLY A 94 9.95 18.17 11.34
N ARG A 95 9.84 17.95 10.02
CA ARG A 95 9.12 18.84 9.09
C ARG A 95 7.84 18.17 8.59
N ARG A 96 6.91 18.99 8.09
CA ARG A 96 5.71 18.51 7.38
C ARG A 96 6.05 18.15 5.93
N PRO A 97 5.27 17.27 5.29
CA PRO A 97 5.40 16.99 3.86
C PRO A 97 5.39 18.27 3.02
N ALA A 98 6.29 18.35 2.04
CA ALA A 98 6.48 19.53 1.20
C ALA A 98 6.85 19.13 -0.24
N PHE A 99 6.47 20.01 -1.17
CA PHE A 99 6.93 20.00 -2.56
C PHE A 99 8.22 20.84 -2.64
N VAL A 100 9.29 20.25 -3.15
CA VAL A 100 10.64 20.82 -3.18
C VAL A 100 11.31 20.52 -4.51
N ASP A 101 12.47 21.12 -4.76
CA ASP A 101 13.34 20.79 -5.90
C ASP A 101 13.74 19.30 -5.91
N SER A 102 13.88 18.72 -7.10
CA SER A 102 14.17 17.29 -7.26
C SER A 102 15.53 16.89 -6.71
N GLY A 103 16.52 17.79 -6.64
CA GLY A 103 17.82 17.53 -6.02
C GLY A 103 17.68 17.06 -4.57
N VAL A 104 16.74 17.65 -3.81
CA VAL A 104 16.44 17.20 -2.44
C VAL A 104 15.85 15.78 -2.45
N GLY A 105 15.00 15.47 -3.44
CA GLY A 105 14.46 14.12 -3.64
C GLY A 105 15.55 13.10 -3.97
N PHE A 106 16.49 13.44 -4.84
CA PHE A 106 17.64 12.61 -5.19
C PHE A 106 18.57 12.36 -3.99
N ASP A 107 18.86 13.39 -3.19
CA ASP A 107 19.65 13.24 -1.96
C ASP A 107 19.00 12.24 -0.99
N LEU A 108 17.67 12.27 -0.87
CA LEU A 108 16.93 11.32 -0.02
C LEU A 108 16.92 9.91 -0.62
N TRP A 109 16.72 9.79 -1.94
CA TRP A 109 16.66 8.50 -2.62
C TRP A 109 18.01 7.76 -2.60
N THR A 110 19.09 8.51 -2.80
CA THR A 110 20.48 8.00 -2.77
C THR A 110 21.00 7.80 -1.34
N GLY A 111 20.27 8.27 -0.33
CA GLY A 111 20.66 8.16 1.08
C GLY A 111 21.69 9.18 1.56
N VAL A 112 22.05 10.16 0.73
CA VAL A 112 22.92 11.30 1.11
C VAL A 112 22.27 12.16 2.20
N ARG A 113 20.94 12.24 2.22
CA ARG A 113 20.16 12.97 3.23
C ARG A 113 19.14 12.06 3.90
N ALA A 114 18.91 12.26 5.20
CA ALA A 114 17.85 11.59 5.94
C ALA A 114 16.47 12.20 5.68
N GLY A 115 15.45 11.34 5.56
CA GLY A 115 14.06 11.73 5.35
C GLY A 115 13.29 10.66 4.59
N ARG A 116 12.12 11.03 4.07
CA ARG A 116 11.29 10.16 3.24
C ARG A 116 10.95 10.87 1.94
N LEU A 117 11.35 10.26 0.83
CA LEU A 117 10.83 10.60 -0.49
C LEU A 117 9.48 9.89 -0.69
N HIS A 118 8.48 10.60 -1.20
CA HIS A 118 7.17 10.01 -1.53
C HIS A 118 6.96 9.88 -3.04
N ALA A 119 7.30 10.91 -3.82
CA ALA A 119 7.12 10.93 -5.27
C ALA A 119 8.02 11.97 -5.93
N PHE A 120 8.30 11.78 -7.22
CA PHE A 120 8.88 12.80 -8.11
C PHE A 120 7.78 13.46 -8.93
N CYS A 121 8.00 14.70 -9.35
CA CYS A 121 7.01 15.49 -10.07
C CYS A 121 7.66 16.19 -11.28
N ARG A 122 6.79 16.67 -12.18
CA ARG A 122 7.20 17.45 -13.35
C ARG A 122 7.87 18.77 -12.96
#